data_AF-A0A662APE7-F1
#
_entry.id   AF-A0A662APE7-F1
#
_cell.length_a   1.000
_cell.length_b   1.000
_cell.length_c   1.000
_cell.angle_alpha   90.00
_cell.angle_beta   90.00
_cell.angle_gamma   90.00
#
_symmetry.space_group_name_H-M   'P 1'
#
loop_
_entity.id
_entity.type
_entity.pdbx_description
1 polymer ?
#
loop_
_entity_poly.entity_id
_entity_poly.type
_entity_poly.pdbx_seq_one_letter_code
_entity_poly.pdbx_strand_id
1 'polypeptide(L)'
;MTTPSTDFAAVEFSGSGSKIFPDNVNASTTDFTINSGARIYTAPASLTISGDYTQNGLFDNSRGTIHFNGSVQTLAGTMNTASTDFGNVIFSGATKTFSNNASTSDFTINSGSTVSAPASLSISGDYSNSGLFTNNSGIIYLGNGASVSGTLTGTSAFNDVNTDSGLAADMSNVYSPINGIESFAIDETNNILYIGQGGNGRLTRCDLSTGCDESSDFPTYIDIGPVSGLDSMIIDQTNGVLYIGTSSGAIIYRCDITSTSCDASGDFTVAYDAVGTGIRSFAIDETNNVLYVSNYDSSGVSLFRCLLSTDCDVSGDFTTPYTASTWSFDSMAIDQTNGVLYLGSGISGSGFIYRCDISTTDCDASGDFTTAYDTPESYIQSIVIDETNDVLYRNRY
;
A
#
# COMPACT_ATOMS: atom_id res chain seq x y z
N MET A 1 -7.15 28.79 -38.36
CA MET A 1 -7.67 28.17 -37.12
C MET A 1 -8.07 29.29 -36.20
N THR A 2 -9.35 29.39 -35.88
CA THR A 2 -9.88 30.35 -34.91
C THR A 2 -9.35 30.00 -33.53
N THR A 3 -8.71 30.95 -32.86
CA THR A 3 -8.35 30.86 -31.43
C THR A 3 -9.61 30.51 -30.64
N PRO A 4 -9.58 29.53 -29.71
CA PRO A 4 -10.70 29.35 -28.78
C PRO A 4 -10.86 30.67 -28.02
N SER A 5 -12.04 31.28 -28.07
CA SER A 5 -12.35 32.38 -27.17
C SER A 5 -12.34 31.82 -25.76
N THR A 6 -11.46 32.30 -24.88
CA THR A 6 -11.51 31.95 -23.46
C THR A 6 -12.85 32.42 -22.89
N ASP A 7 -13.66 31.49 -22.38
CA ASP A 7 -14.97 31.82 -21.81
C ASP A 7 -14.83 32.64 -20.51
N PHE A 8 -13.73 32.42 -19.78
CA PHE A 8 -13.35 33.19 -18.59
C PHE A 8 -11.84 33.52 -18.58
N ALA A 9 -11.48 34.73 -18.15
CA ALA A 9 -10.08 35.14 -18.04
C ALA A 9 -9.35 34.36 -16.94
N ALA A 10 -9.63 34.59 -15.65
CA ALA A 10 -9.11 33.78 -14.55
C ALA A 10 -10.27 33.18 -13.76
N VAL A 11 -10.21 31.87 -13.52
CA VAL A 11 -11.19 31.15 -12.71
C VAL A 11 -10.53 30.73 -11.40
N GLU A 12 -11.15 31.14 -10.30
CA GLU A 12 -10.72 30.81 -8.94
C GLU A 12 -11.86 30.13 -8.18
N PHE A 13 -11.60 28.93 -7.66
CA PHE A 13 -12.52 28.21 -6.79
C PHE A 13 -12.08 28.36 -5.33
N SER A 14 -13.00 28.83 -4.50
CA SER A 14 -12.81 29.00 -3.05
C SER A 14 -14.03 28.52 -2.26
N GLY A 15 -13.81 28.26 -0.97
CA GLY A 15 -14.82 27.82 -0.01
C GLY A 15 -15.28 26.37 -0.18
N SER A 16 -15.81 25.80 0.90
CA SER A 16 -16.13 24.37 1.06
C SER A 16 -17.37 23.87 0.31
N GLY A 17 -18.10 24.73 -0.39
CA GLY A 17 -19.28 24.32 -1.15
C GLY A 17 -18.93 23.54 -2.42
N SER A 18 -19.70 22.50 -2.73
CA SER A 18 -19.56 21.70 -3.96
C SER A 18 -19.62 22.57 -5.21
N LYS A 19 -18.60 22.46 -6.07
CA LYS A 19 -18.54 23.07 -7.39
C LYS A 19 -18.65 21.95 -8.43
N ILE A 20 -19.58 22.09 -9.37
CA ILE A 20 -19.93 21.04 -10.34
C ILE A 20 -19.96 21.68 -11.73
N PHE A 21 -19.21 21.12 -12.67
CA PHE A 21 -19.44 21.36 -14.08
C PHE A 21 -20.51 20.37 -14.57
N PRO A 22 -21.49 20.79 -15.39
CA PRO A 22 -22.44 19.84 -15.97
C PRO A 22 -21.72 18.76 -16.79
N ASP A 23 -22.26 17.54 -16.81
CA ASP A 23 -21.65 16.43 -17.55
C ASP A 23 -21.44 16.77 -19.04
N ASN A 24 -20.32 16.30 -19.60
CA ASN A 24 -19.98 16.41 -21.02
C ASN A 24 -19.88 17.85 -21.57
N VAL A 25 -19.59 18.84 -20.72
CA VAL A 25 -19.28 20.20 -21.19
C VAL A 25 -17.78 20.39 -21.44
N ASN A 26 -17.47 21.27 -22.39
CA ASN A 26 -16.12 21.80 -22.58
C ASN A 26 -16.04 23.17 -21.92
N ALA A 27 -14.92 23.46 -21.24
CA ALA A 27 -14.67 24.75 -20.61
C ALA A 27 -13.28 25.27 -21.01
N SER A 28 -13.13 26.60 -21.00
CA SER A 28 -11.85 27.24 -21.26
C SER A 28 -11.58 28.41 -20.33
N THR A 29 -10.32 28.58 -19.93
CA THR A 29 -9.89 29.74 -19.16
C THR A 29 -8.43 30.14 -19.46
N THR A 30 -8.02 31.33 -19.01
CA THR A 30 -6.61 31.69 -18.91
C THR A 30 -6.02 31.01 -17.68
N ASP A 31 -6.30 31.51 -16.47
CA ASP A 31 -5.76 30.93 -15.24
C ASP A 31 -6.79 30.06 -14.54
N PHE A 32 -6.36 28.95 -13.96
CA PHE A 32 -7.24 28.04 -13.23
C PHE A 32 -6.66 27.74 -11.84
N THR A 33 -7.29 28.30 -10.81
CA THR A 33 -6.88 28.15 -9.43
C THR A 33 -7.97 27.48 -8.61
N ILE A 34 -7.61 26.44 -7.87
CA ILE A 34 -8.45 25.86 -6.82
C ILE A 34 -7.72 26.08 -5.50
N ASN A 35 -8.32 26.86 -4.62
CA ASN A 35 -7.75 27.16 -3.31
C ASN A 35 -7.93 26.00 -2.34
N SER A 36 -7.10 26.01 -1.29
CA SER A 36 -7.28 25.12 -0.16
C SER A 36 -8.69 25.22 0.44
N GLY A 37 -9.28 24.07 0.73
CA GLY A 37 -10.65 23.94 1.22
C GLY A 37 -11.74 24.04 0.14
N ALA A 38 -11.40 24.29 -1.14
CA ALA A 38 -12.35 24.18 -2.24
C ALA A 38 -12.38 22.75 -2.82
N ARG A 39 -13.55 22.34 -3.35
CA ARG A 39 -13.72 21.04 -4.02
C ARG A 39 -14.54 21.17 -5.31
N ILE A 40 -13.96 20.66 -6.40
CA ILE A 40 -14.67 20.41 -7.66
C ILE A 40 -15.02 18.92 -7.69
N TYR A 41 -16.32 18.61 -7.73
CA TYR A 41 -16.84 17.23 -7.69
C TYR A 41 -16.94 16.57 -9.07
N THR A 42 -17.02 17.39 -10.12
CA THR A 42 -17.13 16.90 -11.49
C THR A 42 -16.43 17.92 -12.37
N ALA A 43 -15.30 17.52 -12.96
CA ALA A 43 -14.60 18.31 -13.95
C ALA A 43 -15.35 18.31 -15.30
N PRO A 44 -15.16 19.32 -16.15
CA PRO A 44 -15.65 19.27 -17.53
C PRO A 44 -14.97 18.14 -18.30
N ALA A 45 -15.62 17.63 -19.35
CA ALA A 45 -15.04 16.59 -20.21
C ALA A 45 -13.77 17.07 -20.92
N SER A 46 -13.69 18.38 -21.21
CA SER A 46 -12.47 19.03 -21.68
C SER A 46 -12.29 20.38 -20.99
N LEU A 47 -11.14 20.61 -20.37
CA LEU A 47 -10.74 21.90 -19.79
C LEU A 47 -9.53 22.44 -20.54
N THR A 48 -9.66 23.58 -21.21
CA THR A 48 -8.53 24.25 -21.85
C THR A 48 -8.01 25.39 -20.97
N ILE A 49 -6.71 25.38 -20.67
CA ILE A 49 -6.05 26.37 -19.81
C ILE A 49 -4.91 27.01 -20.61
N SER A 50 -4.95 28.34 -20.74
CA SER A 50 -3.96 29.11 -21.51
C SER A 50 -2.96 29.91 -20.66
N GLY A 51 -3.16 29.96 -19.35
CA GLY A 51 -2.31 30.58 -18.32
C GLY A 51 -1.96 29.59 -17.21
N ASP A 52 -1.68 30.04 -15.99
CA ASP A 52 -1.15 29.14 -14.96
C ASP A 52 -2.24 28.25 -14.33
N TYR A 53 -1.81 27.09 -13.82
CA TYR A 53 -2.65 26.14 -13.08
C TYR A 53 -2.14 25.98 -11.66
N THR A 54 -3.03 26.16 -10.68
CA THR A 54 -2.72 25.93 -9.27
C THR A 54 -3.82 25.12 -8.61
N GLN A 55 -3.47 23.95 -8.06
CA GLN A 55 -4.40 23.08 -7.37
C GLN A 55 -4.01 22.83 -5.91
N ASN A 56 -4.61 23.57 -4.99
CA ASN A 56 -4.39 23.43 -3.54
C ASN A 56 -5.61 22.87 -2.78
N GLY A 57 -6.71 22.55 -3.48
CA GLY A 57 -7.93 21.93 -2.97
C GLY A 57 -8.14 20.52 -3.51
N LEU A 58 -9.40 20.14 -3.73
CA LEU A 58 -9.79 18.82 -4.27
C LEU A 58 -10.36 18.96 -5.69
N PHE A 59 -9.94 18.07 -6.60
CA PHE A 59 -10.39 18.06 -8.00
C PHE A 59 -10.63 16.63 -8.44
N ASP A 60 -11.91 16.27 -8.49
CA ASP A 60 -12.34 15.04 -9.14
C ASP A 60 -12.31 15.27 -10.65
N ASN A 61 -11.28 14.71 -11.30
CA ASN A 61 -11.07 14.87 -12.73
C ASN A 61 -12.14 14.17 -13.59
N SER A 62 -12.93 13.25 -13.02
CA SER A 62 -13.98 12.49 -13.71
C SER A 62 -13.54 11.91 -15.08
N ARG A 63 -12.24 11.57 -15.23
CA ARG A 63 -11.59 11.13 -16.49
C ARG A 63 -11.62 12.16 -17.64
N GLY A 64 -11.86 13.43 -17.34
CA GLY A 64 -11.79 14.54 -18.30
C GLY A 64 -10.36 14.83 -18.77
N THR A 65 -10.26 15.53 -19.90
CA THR A 65 -8.97 15.92 -20.50
C THR A 65 -8.66 17.39 -20.23
N ILE A 66 -7.49 17.67 -19.68
CA ILE A 66 -6.97 19.04 -19.53
C ILE A 66 -5.98 19.35 -20.64
N HIS A 67 -6.20 20.45 -21.34
CA HIS A 67 -5.34 20.96 -22.39
C HIS A 67 -4.57 22.18 -21.89
N PHE A 68 -3.26 22.04 -21.77
CA PHE A 68 -2.34 23.15 -21.50
C PHE A 68 -1.81 23.69 -22.83
N ASN A 69 -2.47 24.69 -23.39
CA ASN A 69 -2.21 25.18 -24.75
C ASN A 69 -1.69 26.64 -24.81
N GLY A 70 -1.40 27.21 -23.65
CA GLY A 70 -0.99 28.60 -23.48
C GLY A 70 0.42 28.93 -23.95
N SER A 71 0.87 30.12 -23.57
CA SER A 71 2.29 30.49 -23.56
C SER A 71 3.06 29.66 -22.52
N VAL A 72 4.12 30.21 -21.93
CA VAL A 72 4.79 29.54 -20.81
C VAL A 72 3.76 29.38 -19.67
N GLN A 73 3.63 28.17 -19.11
CA GLN A 73 2.71 27.87 -18.01
C GLN A 73 3.46 27.20 -16.86
N THR A 74 3.06 27.56 -15.65
CA THR A 74 3.46 26.90 -14.40
C THR A 74 2.29 26.07 -13.88
N LEU A 75 2.59 24.82 -13.52
CA LEU A 75 1.64 23.87 -12.95
C LEU A 75 2.05 23.62 -11.50
N ALA A 76 1.24 24.11 -10.56
CA ALA A 76 1.57 24.14 -9.15
C ALA A 76 0.44 23.54 -8.27
N GLY A 77 0.78 23.34 -7.00
CA GLY A 77 -0.12 22.73 -6.01
C GLY A 77 0.11 21.23 -5.81
N THR A 78 -0.86 20.56 -5.20
CA THR A 78 -0.88 19.12 -4.92
C THR A 78 -1.61 18.40 -6.05
N MET A 79 -0.91 17.54 -6.78
CA MET A 79 -1.44 16.83 -7.96
C MET A 79 -1.06 15.35 -7.94
N ASN A 80 -0.80 14.80 -6.76
CA ASN A 80 -0.19 13.50 -6.53
C ASN A 80 -0.95 12.66 -5.48
N THR A 81 -2.27 12.82 -5.43
CA THR A 81 -3.17 12.04 -4.57
C THR A 81 -4.37 11.61 -5.38
N ALA A 82 -4.95 10.43 -5.09
CA ALA A 82 -6.11 9.90 -5.83
C ALA A 82 -7.29 10.88 -6.02
N SER A 83 -7.39 11.95 -5.22
CA SER A 83 -8.46 12.97 -5.27
C SER A 83 -8.05 14.34 -5.83
N THR A 84 -6.78 14.50 -6.20
CA THR A 84 -6.20 15.75 -6.76
C THR A 84 -5.45 15.53 -8.07
N ASP A 85 -5.38 14.28 -8.54
CA ASP A 85 -4.65 13.88 -9.73
C ASP A 85 -5.26 14.42 -11.01
N PHE A 86 -4.41 14.63 -11.99
CA PHE A 86 -4.89 14.92 -13.33
C PHE A 86 -5.65 13.73 -13.92
N GLY A 87 -6.64 14.04 -14.77
CA GLY A 87 -7.23 13.06 -15.67
C GLY A 87 -6.26 12.80 -16.81
N ASN A 88 -6.69 13.04 -18.05
CA ASN A 88 -5.77 13.05 -19.19
C ASN A 88 -5.17 14.44 -19.36
N VAL A 89 -3.88 14.54 -19.65
CA VAL A 89 -3.23 15.83 -19.93
C VAL A 89 -2.63 15.88 -21.32
N ILE A 90 -2.87 17.01 -22.00
CA ILE A 90 -2.33 17.28 -23.33
C ILE A 90 -1.60 18.63 -23.30
N PHE A 91 -0.30 18.60 -23.55
CA PHE A 91 0.55 19.79 -23.59
C PHE A 91 0.76 20.24 -25.04
N SER A 92 0.58 21.55 -25.28
CA SER A 92 0.78 22.18 -26.59
C SER A 92 1.31 23.61 -26.42
N GLY A 93 1.94 24.15 -27.46
CA GLY A 93 2.44 25.53 -27.42
C GLY A 93 3.80 25.64 -26.75
N ALA A 94 3.99 26.59 -25.84
CA ALA A 94 5.31 26.84 -25.23
C ALA A 94 5.63 25.92 -24.03
N THR A 95 6.66 26.25 -23.26
CA THR A 95 7.12 25.45 -22.11
C THR A 95 6.10 25.36 -20.98
N LYS A 96 5.95 24.15 -20.42
CA LYS A 96 5.09 23.83 -19.27
C LYS A 96 5.97 23.28 -18.15
N THR A 97 5.89 23.87 -16.97
CA THR A 97 6.79 23.52 -15.85
C THR A 97 5.98 23.07 -14.65
N PHE A 98 6.22 21.84 -14.21
CA PHE A 98 5.67 21.35 -12.95
C PHE A 98 6.50 21.88 -11.77
N SER A 99 5.83 22.43 -10.76
CA SER A 99 6.48 22.94 -9.55
C SER A 99 6.60 21.86 -8.46
N ASN A 100 5.73 20.85 -8.49
CA ASN A 100 5.64 19.76 -7.51
C ASN A 100 5.37 18.43 -8.22
N ASN A 101 5.51 17.33 -7.48
CA ASN A 101 5.13 16.00 -7.92
C ASN A 101 3.69 15.96 -8.46
N ALA A 102 3.47 15.12 -9.46
CA ALA A 102 2.18 15.03 -10.14
C ALA A 102 1.87 13.59 -10.57
N SER A 103 0.59 13.30 -10.75
CA SER A 103 0.11 12.09 -11.39
C SER A 103 -1.05 12.37 -12.33
N THR A 104 -1.19 11.51 -13.34
CA THR A 104 -2.17 11.64 -14.42
C THR A 104 -2.60 10.25 -14.91
N SER A 105 -3.74 10.20 -15.61
CA SER A 105 -4.13 9.02 -16.39
C SER A 105 -3.29 8.89 -17.66
N ASP A 106 -3.52 9.73 -18.68
CA ASP A 106 -2.69 9.75 -19.90
C ASP A 106 -1.85 11.03 -19.98
N PHE A 107 -0.63 10.91 -20.51
CA PHE A 107 0.32 12.03 -20.63
C PHE A 107 0.77 12.23 -22.08
N THR A 108 0.29 13.30 -22.72
CA THR A 108 0.61 13.60 -24.13
C THR A 108 1.33 14.94 -24.28
N ILE A 109 2.51 14.91 -24.91
CA ILE A 109 3.26 16.11 -25.34
C ILE A 109 3.15 16.25 -26.85
N ASN A 110 2.43 17.27 -27.33
CA ASN A 110 2.34 17.55 -28.76
C ASN A 110 3.62 18.21 -29.30
N SER A 111 3.80 18.10 -30.61
CA SER A 111 4.91 18.76 -31.30
C SER A 111 4.91 20.27 -31.07
N GLY A 112 6.11 20.83 -30.88
CA GLY A 112 6.33 22.23 -30.53
C GLY A 112 6.25 22.54 -29.03
N SER A 113 5.73 21.62 -28.19
CA SER A 113 5.67 21.77 -26.74
C SER A 113 6.96 21.32 -26.06
N THR A 114 7.30 21.97 -24.95
CA THR A 114 8.34 21.53 -24.01
C THR A 114 7.70 21.31 -22.64
N VAL A 115 7.96 20.18 -21.99
CA VAL A 115 7.51 19.91 -20.63
C VAL A 115 8.69 19.66 -19.72
N SER A 116 8.82 20.46 -18.67
CA SER A 116 9.75 20.23 -17.56
C SER A 116 9.07 19.43 -16.47
N ALA A 117 9.51 18.17 -16.34
CA ALA A 117 8.97 17.21 -15.41
C ALA A 117 9.26 17.60 -13.95
N PRO A 118 8.40 17.18 -13.01
CA PRO A 118 8.69 17.27 -11.58
C PRO A 118 9.70 16.20 -11.14
N ALA A 119 10.06 16.20 -9.85
CA ALA A 119 10.93 15.17 -9.29
C ALA A 119 10.32 13.75 -9.35
N SER A 120 8.98 13.66 -9.25
CA SER A 120 8.22 12.41 -9.43
C SER A 120 6.97 12.66 -10.26
N LEU A 121 6.80 11.89 -11.34
CA LEU A 121 5.61 11.91 -12.19
C LEU A 121 5.06 10.50 -12.37
N SER A 122 3.82 10.25 -11.94
CA SER A 122 3.15 8.96 -12.14
C SER A 122 2.11 9.02 -13.26
N ILE A 123 2.11 8.03 -14.14
CA ILE A 123 1.24 7.96 -15.30
C ILE A 123 0.59 6.59 -15.29
N SER A 124 -0.71 6.52 -14.99
CA SER A 124 -1.39 5.22 -14.89
C SER A 124 -1.73 4.60 -16.25
N GLY A 125 -1.78 5.42 -17.30
CA GLY A 125 -2.11 5.05 -18.67
C GLY A 125 -0.97 5.38 -19.65
N ASP A 126 -1.31 5.86 -20.83
CA ASP A 126 -0.36 5.97 -21.94
C ASP A 126 0.53 7.24 -21.86
N TYR A 127 1.80 7.09 -22.24
CA TYR A 127 2.72 8.20 -22.49
C TYR A 127 2.98 8.37 -23.99
N SER A 128 2.79 9.59 -24.50
CA SER A 128 3.17 9.94 -25.88
C SER A 128 3.91 11.27 -25.95
N ASN A 129 5.10 11.27 -26.57
CA ASN A 129 5.91 12.47 -26.74
C ASN A 129 6.28 12.77 -28.20
N SER A 130 5.63 13.76 -28.79
CA SER A 130 6.02 14.34 -30.08
C SER A 130 6.73 15.70 -29.97
N GLY A 131 7.01 16.16 -28.73
CA GLY A 131 7.70 17.41 -28.41
C GLY A 131 9.03 17.17 -27.68
N LEU A 132 9.32 18.03 -26.70
CA LEU A 132 10.50 17.94 -25.83
C LEU A 132 10.06 17.66 -24.38
N PHE A 133 10.60 16.60 -23.79
CA PHE A 133 10.46 16.30 -22.37
C PHE A 133 11.80 16.60 -21.69
N THR A 134 11.84 17.37 -20.62
CA THR A 134 13.04 17.55 -19.79
C THR A 134 12.79 16.88 -18.46
N ASN A 135 13.45 15.74 -18.24
CA ASN A 135 13.21 14.87 -17.08
C ASN A 135 13.58 15.48 -15.73
N ASN A 136 14.42 16.53 -15.71
CA ASN A 136 14.91 17.20 -14.51
C ASN A 136 15.46 16.25 -13.43
N SER A 137 16.10 15.16 -13.84
CA SER A 137 16.58 14.09 -12.95
C SER A 137 15.50 13.41 -12.08
N GLY A 138 14.23 13.54 -12.46
CA GLY A 138 13.11 12.91 -11.77
C GLY A 138 12.90 11.44 -12.16
N ILE A 139 12.00 10.78 -11.41
CA ILE A 139 11.55 9.42 -11.63
C ILE A 139 10.17 9.45 -12.32
N ILE A 140 9.98 8.58 -13.30
CA ILE A 140 8.68 8.33 -13.94
C ILE A 140 8.12 7.00 -13.43
N TYR A 141 6.91 7.02 -12.89
CA TYR A 141 6.17 5.80 -12.54
C TYR A 141 5.18 5.50 -13.66
N LEU A 142 5.29 4.34 -14.30
CA LEU A 142 4.39 3.91 -15.37
C LEU A 142 3.46 2.81 -14.84
N GLY A 143 2.16 2.97 -15.06
CA GLY A 143 1.16 1.97 -14.73
C GLY A 143 1.31 0.68 -15.55
N ASN A 144 0.79 -0.42 -15.02
CA ASN A 144 0.81 -1.70 -15.71
C ASN A 144 0.05 -1.61 -17.04
N GLY A 145 0.68 -2.05 -18.13
CA GLY A 145 0.12 -2.00 -19.48
C GLY A 145 0.20 -0.63 -20.19
N ALA A 146 0.84 0.38 -19.59
CA ALA A 146 1.07 1.68 -20.22
C ALA A 146 1.86 1.56 -21.53
N SER A 147 1.35 2.16 -22.62
CA SER A 147 2.11 2.29 -23.87
C SER A 147 2.97 3.55 -23.83
N VAL A 148 4.27 3.40 -24.11
CA VAL A 148 5.20 4.53 -24.24
C VAL A 148 5.56 4.73 -25.70
N SER A 149 5.30 5.93 -26.24
CA SER A 149 5.52 6.25 -27.65
C SER A 149 6.17 7.62 -27.88
N GLY A 150 6.81 7.78 -29.04
CA GLY A 150 7.38 9.06 -29.49
C GLY A 150 8.88 9.20 -29.24
N THR A 151 9.34 10.44 -29.00
CA THR A 151 10.75 10.78 -28.83
C THR A 151 11.19 10.55 -27.38
N LEU A 152 12.06 9.57 -27.17
CA LEU A 152 12.57 9.14 -25.84
C LEU A 152 14.10 9.16 -25.78
N THR A 153 14.74 10.01 -26.58
CA THR A 153 16.20 10.06 -26.70
C THR A 153 16.74 11.45 -26.40
N GLY A 154 18.04 11.53 -26.09
CA GLY A 154 18.70 12.78 -25.72
C GLY A 154 18.06 13.37 -24.47
N THR A 155 17.74 14.67 -24.51
CA THR A 155 17.07 15.36 -23.40
C THR A 155 15.69 14.78 -23.06
N SER A 156 14.99 14.22 -24.06
CA SER A 156 13.67 13.57 -23.88
C SER A 156 13.77 12.13 -23.36
N ALA A 157 14.96 11.60 -23.11
CA ALA A 157 15.09 10.33 -22.42
C ALA A 157 14.55 10.46 -20.99
N PHE A 158 13.88 9.40 -20.53
CA PHE A 158 13.60 9.28 -19.11
C PHE A 158 14.91 9.15 -18.34
N ASN A 159 14.98 9.78 -17.17
CA ASN A 159 16.15 9.67 -16.29
C ASN A 159 16.11 8.36 -15.51
N ASP A 160 14.97 8.10 -14.87
CA ASP A 160 14.68 6.88 -14.14
C ASP A 160 13.21 6.49 -14.39
N VAL A 161 12.95 5.19 -14.50
CA VAL A 161 11.62 4.63 -14.79
C VAL A 161 11.36 3.51 -13.81
N ASN A 162 10.28 3.65 -13.06
CA ASN A 162 9.74 2.61 -12.22
C ASN A 162 8.41 2.12 -12.82
N THR A 163 8.31 0.82 -13.11
CA THR A 163 7.07 0.19 -13.57
C THR A 163 6.27 -0.44 -12.41
N ASP A 164 6.80 -0.32 -11.20
CA ASP A 164 6.15 -0.73 -9.97
C ASP A 164 5.36 0.46 -9.43
N SER A 165 4.09 0.54 -9.81
CA SER A 165 3.12 1.28 -9.00
C SER A 165 2.88 0.45 -7.74
N GLY A 166 3.83 0.49 -6.81
CA GLY A 166 3.69 -0.16 -5.51
C GLY A 166 2.38 0.27 -4.84
N LEU A 167 1.67 -0.74 -4.32
CA LEU A 167 0.48 -0.68 -3.46
C LEU A 167 -0.89 -0.49 -4.12
N ALA A 168 -1.21 -1.37 -5.07
CA ALA A 168 -2.31 -2.33 -4.91
C ALA A 168 -2.29 -3.27 -6.10
N ALA A 169 -1.80 -4.51 -5.92
CA ALA A 169 -2.37 -5.59 -6.69
C ALA A 169 -3.88 -5.48 -6.50
N ASP A 170 -4.63 -5.34 -7.58
CA ASP A 170 -6.09 -5.37 -7.52
C ASP A 170 -6.49 -6.76 -7.02
N MET A 171 -6.56 -6.89 -5.70
CA MET A 171 -6.97 -8.09 -4.97
C MET A 171 -8.41 -8.52 -5.34
N SER A 172 -9.15 -7.72 -6.13
CA SER A 172 -10.46 -8.11 -6.62
C SER A 172 -10.41 -9.22 -7.68
N ASN A 173 -9.25 -9.48 -8.29
CA ASN A 173 -9.10 -10.51 -9.33
C ASN A 173 -8.05 -11.59 -9.00
N VAL A 174 -7.54 -11.66 -7.77
CA VAL A 174 -6.64 -12.78 -7.39
C VAL A 174 -7.47 -14.06 -7.41
N TYR A 175 -7.23 -14.90 -8.44
CA TYR A 175 -7.86 -16.20 -8.53
C TYR A 175 -7.20 -17.10 -7.50
N SER A 176 -7.91 -17.48 -6.44
CA SER A 176 -7.39 -18.48 -5.52
C SER A 176 -7.99 -19.85 -5.81
N PRO A 177 -7.17 -20.88 -6.09
CA PRO A 177 -7.69 -22.23 -6.27
C PRO A 177 -8.12 -22.86 -4.92
N ILE A 178 -7.74 -22.27 -3.77
CA ILE A 178 -8.18 -22.68 -2.44
C ILE A 178 -9.40 -21.88 -1.95
N ASN A 179 -10.45 -22.59 -1.54
CA ASN A 179 -11.57 -22.02 -0.78
C ASN A 179 -11.14 -21.79 0.68
N GLY A 180 -11.53 -20.66 1.27
CA GLY A 180 -11.22 -20.33 2.66
C GLY A 180 -9.77 -19.86 2.82
N ILE A 181 -9.42 -18.74 2.20
CA ILE A 181 -8.14 -18.06 2.44
C ILE A 181 -8.22 -17.42 3.82
N GLU A 182 -7.25 -17.70 4.68
CA GLU A 182 -7.18 -17.12 6.02
C GLU A 182 -5.98 -16.18 6.17
N SER A 183 -4.90 -16.41 5.40
CA SER A 183 -3.69 -15.59 5.47
C SER A 183 -2.98 -15.48 4.13
N PHE A 184 -2.16 -14.43 3.99
CA PHE A 184 -1.25 -14.25 2.87
C PHE A 184 0.03 -13.56 3.33
N ALA A 185 1.11 -13.70 2.58
CA ALA A 185 2.35 -12.95 2.74
C ALA A 185 3.00 -12.73 1.37
N ILE A 186 3.70 -11.62 1.18
CA ILE A 186 4.36 -11.28 -0.08
C ILE A 186 5.87 -11.27 0.15
N ASP A 187 6.59 -12.04 -0.66
CA ASP A 187 8.04 -11.94 -0.82
C ASP A 187 8.31 -10.92 -1.92
N GLU A 188 8.67 -9.71 -1.52
CA GLU A 188 8.94 -8.60 -2.44
C GLU A 188 10.25 -8.81 -3.21
N THR A 189 11.18 -9.60 -2.65
CA THR A 189 12.50 -9.84 -3.27
C THR A 189 12.37 -10.81 -4.44
N ASN A 190 11.62 -11.90 -4.25
CA ASN A 190 11.43 -12.92 -5.28
C ASN A 190 10.10 -12.77 -6.04
N ASN A 191 9.31 -11.74 -5.72
CA ASN A 191 8.03 -11.44 -6.36
C ASN A 191 7.02 -12.59 -6.23
N ILE A 192 6.95 -13.22 -5.06
CA ILE A 192 6.07 -14.37 -4.79
C ILE A 192 4.98 -14.00 -3.77
N LEU A 193 3.73 -14.30 -4.10
CA LEU A 193 2.60 -14.27 -3.18
C LEU A 193 2.40 -15.67 -2.57
N TYR A 194 2.42 -15.76 -1.24
CA TYR A 194 2.06 -16.95 -0.48
C TYR A 194 0.64 -16.82 0.08
N ILE A 195 -0.19 -17.86 -0.04
CA ILE A 195 -1.59 -17.86 0.39
C ILE A 195 -1.89 -19.11 1.23
N GLY A 196 -2.34 -18.91 2.45
CA GLY A 196 -2.65 -19.94 3.42
C GLY A 196 -4.16 -20.25 3.49
N GLN A 197 -4.49 -21.54 3.55
CA GLN A 197 -5.85 -22.05 3.59
C GLN A 197 -6.31 -22.39 5.01
N GLY A 198 -7.54 -22.01 5.34
CA GLY A 198 -8.34 -22.54 6.44
C GLY A 198 -8.89 -23.94 6.18
N GLY A 199 -9.02 -24.75 7.22
CA GLY A 199 -9.61 -26.08 7.21
C GLY A 199 -8.67 -27.25 6.89
N ASN A 200 -7.57 -27.04 6.14
CA ASN A 200 -6.73 -28.14 5.65
C ASN A 200 -5.21 -27.91 5.75
N GLY A 201 -4.74 -26.80 6.33
CA GLY A 201 -3.30 -26.55 6.52
C GLY A 201 -2.51 -26.46 5.20
N ARG A 202 -3.12 -25.94 4.14
CA ARG A 202 -2.50 -25.86 2.81
C ARG A 202 -1.99 -24.47 2.50
N LEU A 203 -0.85 -24.43 1.85
CA LEU A 203 -0.25 -23.24 1.29
C LEU A 203 -0.31 -23.34 -0.24
N THR A 204 -0.53 -22.24 -0.93
CA THR A 204 -0.25 -22.11 -2.36
C THR A 204 0.57 -20.85 -2.59
N ARG A 205 1.21 -20.78 -3.77
CA ARG A 205 2.04 -19.65 -4.15
C ARG A 205 1.80 -19.27 -5.59
N CYS A 206 1.99 -18.00 -5.88
CA CYS A 206 1.93 -17.44 -7.22
C CYS A 206 3.10 -16.47 -7.43
N ASP A 207 3.68 -16.48 -8.63
CA ASP A 207 4.61 -15.44 -9.06
C ASP A 207 3.79 -14.21 -9.46
N LEU A 208 3.95 -13.10 -8.73
CA LEU A 208 3.20 -11.87 -8.95
C LEU A 208 3.37 -11.30 -10.37
N SER A 209 4.43 -11.69 -11.10
CA SER A 209 4.64 -11.28 -12.49
C SER A 209 3.63 -11.90 -13.46
N THR A 210 2.98 -13.00 -13.08
CA THR A 210 1.90 -13.59 -13.86
C THR A 210 0.55 -12.90 -13.60
N GLY A 211 0.45 -12.08 -12.56
CA GLY A 211 -0.77 -11.37 -12.17
C GLY A 211 -1.64 -12.13 -11.17
N CYS A 212 -1.38 -13.43 -10.94
CA CYS A 212 -2.13 -14.27 -10.00
C CYS A 212 -3.64 -14.27 -10.25
N ASP A 213 -4.07 -14.20 -11.51
CA ASP A 213 -5.45 -13.96 -11.92
C ASP A 213 -6.11 -15.17 -12.59
N GLU A 214 -5.39 -16.28 -12.74
CA GLU A 214 -5.92 -17.54 -13.25
C GLU A 214 -5.42 -18.78 -12.50
N SER A 215 -6.09 -19.93 -12.70
CA SER A 215 -5.73 -21.18 -12.02
C SER A 215 -4.35 -21.71 -12.41
N SER A 216 -3.84 -21.35 -13.58
CA SER A 216 -2.51 -21.70 -14.06
C SER A 216 -1.41 -21.15 -13.16
N ASP A 217 -1.65 -19.99 -12.56
CA ASP A 217 -0.67 -19.24 -11.77
C ASP A 217 -0.38 -19.91 -10.42
N PHE A 218 -1.22 -20.87 -10.05
CA PHE A 218 -1.17 -21.60 -8.79
C PHE A 218 -0.97 -23.09 -9.06
N PRO A 219 0.26 -23.50 -9.41
CA PRO A 219 0.50 -24.81 -10.00
C PRO A 219 0.18 -25.97 -9.05
N THR A 220 0.38 -25.80 -7.74
CA THR A 220 0.19 -26.85 -6.73
C THR A 220 -0.05 -26.29 -5.32
N TYR A 221 -0.66 -27.12 -4.47
CA TYR A 221 -0.71 -26.90 -3.01
C TYR A 221 0.46 -27.57 -2.31
N ILE A 222 0.89 -26.96 -1.22
CA ILE A 222 1.89 -27.47 -0.29
C ILE A 222 1.16 -27.78 1.02
N ASP A 223 1.16 -29.04 1.45
CA ASP A 223 0.55 -29.44 2.72
C ASP A 223 1.51 -29.16 3.89
N ILE A 224 1.13 -28.25 4.79
CA ILE A 224 1.91 -27.81 5.96
C ILE A 224 1.41 -28.57 7.19
N GLY A 225 1.74 -29.86 7.26
CA GLY A 225 1.40 -30.73 8.39
C GLY A 225 -0.11 -30.99 8.57
N PRO A 226 -0.50 -31.84 9.55
CA PRO A 226 -1.90 -32.18 9.81
C PRO A 226 -2.56 -31.12 10.69
N VAL A 227 -2.71 -29.89 10.18
CA VAL A 227 -3.30 -28.76 10.91
C VAL A 227 -4.61 -28.31 10.29
N SER A 228 -5.47 -27.69 11.10
CA SER A 228 -6.80 -27.25 10.65
C SER A 228 -6.80 -25.94 9.88
N GLY A 229 -5.65 -25.32 9.61
CA GLY A 229 -5.59 -24.06 8.88
C GLY A 229 -4.33 -23.25 9.18
N LEU A 230 -4.01 -22.35 8.26
CA LEU A 230 -2.90 -21.40 8.34
C LEU A 230 -3.50 -19.99 8.55
N ASP A 231 -3.61 -19.56 9.80
CA ASP A 231 -4.38 -18.36 10.18
C ASP A 231 -3.59 -17.06 10.01
N SER A 232 -2.26 -17.13 10.00
CA SER A 232 -1.42 -15.95 9.90
C SER A 232 -0.07 -16.28 9.29
N MET A 233 0.50 -15.32 8.56
CA MET A 233 1.81 -15.45 7.93
C MET A 233 2.53 -14.10 7.95
N ILE A 234 3.85 -14.15 8.01
CA ILE A 234 4.72 -12.98 7.82
C ILE A 234 6.03 -13.42 7.19
N ILE A 235 6.68 -12.53 6.45
CA ILE A 235 8.01 -12.75 5.91
C ILE A 235 8.96 -11.77 6.55
N ASP A 236 10.04 -12.29 7.12
CA ASP A 236 11.23 -11.51 7.42
C ASP A 236 12.01 -11.32 6.12
N GLN A 237 11.82 -10.17 5.47
CA GLN A 237 12.46 -9.87 4.19
C GLN A 237 13.98 -9.77 4.32
N THR A 238 14.48 -9.38 5.50
CA THR A 238 15.92 -9.16 5.73
C THR A 238 16.67 -10.49 5.76
N ASN A 239 16.13 -11.48 6.47
CA ASN A 239 16.74 -12.80 6.58
C ASN A 239 16.16 -13.84 5.60
N GLY A 240 15.11 -13.47 4.86
CA GLY A 240 14.45 -14.33 3.87
C GLY A 240 13.76 -15.55 4.50
N VAL A 241 13.00 -15.34 5.58
CA VAL A 241 12.31 -16.42 6.30
C VAL A 241 10.80 -16.18 6.31
N LEU A 242 10.04 -17.17 5.85
CA LEU A 242 8.58 -17.21 5.96
C LEU A 242 8.18 -17.89 7.28
N TYR A 243 7.40 -17.19 8.10
CA TYR A 243 6.76 -17.74 9.30
C TYR A 243 5.26 -17.92 9.08
N ILE A 244 4.73 -19.05 9.55
CA ILE A 244 3.32 -19.43 9.40
C ILE A 244 2.76 -19.87 10.75
N GLY A 245 1.64 -19.28 11.14
CA GLY A 245 0.91 -19.61 12.36
C GLY A 245 -0.33 -20.46 12.07
N THR A 246 -0.56 -21.48 12.90
CA THR A 246 -1.67 -22.42 12.70
C THR A 246 -2.94 -22.06 13.46
N SER A 247 -4.09 -22.45 12.91
CA SER A 247 -5.41 -22.24 13.55
C SER A 247 -5.70 -23.21 14.69
N SER A 248 -4.99 -24.35 14.74
CA SER A 248 -5.01 -25.32 15.84
C SER A 248 -3.61 -25.71 16.29
N GLY A 249 -3.46 -25.98 17.58
CA GLY A 249 -2.21 -26.42 18.21
C GLY A 249 -1.20 -25.30 18.48
N ALA A 250 -1.49 -24.05 18.09
CA ALA A 250 -0.60 -22.90 18.25
C ALA A 250 0.85 -23.15 17.77
N ILE A 251 0.99 -23.81 16.62
CA ILE A 251 2.28 -24.14 16.03
C ILE A 251 2.73 -22.98 15.14
N ILE A 252 4.01 -22.64 15.23
CA ILE A 252 4.70 -21.74 14.31
C ILE A 252 5.58 -22.61 13.42
N TYR A 253 5.25 -22.66 12.13
CA TYR A 253 6.12 -23.19 11.10
C TYR A 253 7.03 -22.08 10.57
N ARG A 254 8.22 -22.47 10.14
CA ARG A 254 9.14 -21.61 9.41
C ARG A 254 9.64 -22.30 8.15
N CYS A 255 9.99 -21.50 7.15
CA CYS A 255 10.73 -21.93 5.99
C CYS A 255 11.74 -20.85 5.57
N ASP A 256 12.96 -21.26 5.28
CA ASP A 256 14.02 -20.40 4.77
C ASP A 256 13.91 -20.30 3.25
N ILE A 257 13.42 -19.15 2.78
CA ILE A 257 13.18 -18.85 1.37
C ILE A 257 14.50 -18.89 0.60
N THR A 258 15.59 -18.44 1.21
CA THR A 258 16.89 -18.33 0.55
C THR A 258 17.51 -19.68 0.24
N SER A 259 17.24 -20.71 1.07
CA SER A 259 17.83 -22.03 0.89
C SER A 259 16.92 -23.04 0.19
N THR A 260 15.60 -22.96 0.38
CA THR A 260 14.66 -23.95 -0.18
C THR A 260 13.59 -23.35 -1.10
N SER A 261 13.45 -22.02 -1.14
CA SER A 261 12.36 -21.33 -1.87
C SER A 261 10.95 -21.66 -1.37
N CYS A 262 10.82 -22.40 -0.27
CA CYS A 262 9.54 -22.75 0.35
C CYS A 262 8.53 -23.32 -0.65
N ASP A 263 8.98 -24.28 -1.46
CA ASP A 263 8.26 -24.79 -2.62
C ASP A 263 7.75 -26.23 -2.45
N ALA A 264 8.18 -26.90 -1.37
CA ALA A 264 7.78 -28.24 -1.02
C ALA A 264 7.45 -28.38 0.48
N SER A 265 6.64 -29.39 0.82
CA SER A 265 6.23 -29.62 2.21
C SER A 265 7.41 -29.96 3.15
N GLY A 266 8.49 -30.50 2.58
CA GLY A 266 9.71 -30.82 3.32
C GLY A 266 10.54 -29.60 3.73
N ASP A 267 10.24 -28.42 3.19
CA ASP A 267 10.97 -27.19 3.47
C ASP A 267 10.54 -26.54 4.78
N PHE A 268 9.35 -26.92 5.28
CA PHE A 268 8.76 -26.34 6.46
C PHE A 268 9.13 -27.12 7.71
N THR A 269 9.63 -26.39 8.69
CA THR A 269 10.03 -26.93 10.00
C THR A 269 9.25 -26.26 11.11
N VAL A 270 9.05 -26.96 12.23
CA VAL A 270 8.41 -26.36 13.41
C VAL A 270 9.45 -25.48 14.11
N ALA A 271 9.21 -24.18 14.11
CA ALA A 271 9.98 -23.20 14.88
C ALA A 271 9.62 -23.26 16.36
N TYR A 272 8.32 -23.30 16.64
CA TYR A 272 7.79 -23.29 18.00
C TYR A 272 6.45 -24.01 18.10
N ASP A 273 6.29 -24.79 19.17
CA ASP A 273 5.05 -25.46 19.55
C ASP A 273 4.52 -24.77 20.81
N ALA A 274 3.71 -23.74 20.62
CA ALA A 274 3.32 -22.85 21.70
C ALA A 274 2.15 -23.44 22.51
N VAL A 275 2.03 -22.99 23.76
CA VAL A 275 0.80 -23.27 24.53
C VAL A 275 -0.30 -22.35 24.02
N GLY A 276 -1.39 -22.92 23.52
CA GLY A 276 -2.54 -22.16 23.07
C GLY A 276 -3.45 -22.99 22.15
N THR A 277 -4.50 -22.35 21.63
CA THR A 277 -5.35 -22.98 20.62
C THR A 277 -4.82 -22.70 19.21
N GLY A 278 -4.40 -21.47 18.91
CA GLY A 278 -3.82 -21.14 17.59
C GLY A 278 -3.09 -19.81 17.59
N ILE A 279 -2.38 -19.53 16.50
CA ILE A 279 -1.61 -18.30 16.27
C ILE A 279 -2.44 -17.31 15.46
N ARG A 280 -2.54 -16.06 15.92
CA ARG A 280 -3.45 -15.04 15.38
C ARG A 280 -2.78 -14.02 14.48
N SER A 281 -1.62 -13.53 14.90
CA SER A 281 -0.96 -12.43 14.21
C SER A 281 0.54 -12.49 14.49
N PHE A 282 1.30 -11.99 13.53
CA PHE A 282 2.74 -11.74 13.62
C PHE A 282 3.01 -10.26 13.38
N ALA A 283 4.10 -9.76 13.94
CA ALA A 283 4.66 -8.46 13.63
C ALA A 283 6.18 -8.51 13.74
N ILE A 284 6.90 -7.80 12.87
CA ILE A 284 8.36 -7.70 12.90
C ILE A 284 8.75 -6.27 13.24
N ASP A 285 9.53 -6.13 14.29
CA ASP A 285 10.29 -4.93 14.59
C ASP A 285 11.60 -4.99 13.80
N GLU A 286 11.64 -4.28 12.67
CA GLU A 286 12.82 -4.24 11.79
C GLU A 286 13.98 -3.46 12.42
N THR A 287 13.67 -2.53 13.33
CA THR A 287 14.69 -1.71 14.00
C THR A 287 15.49 -2.55 14.98
N ASN A 288 14.80 -3.34 15.80
CA ASN A 288 15.41 -4.15 16.84
C ASN A 288 15.59 -5.62 16.43
N ASN A 289 15.20 -6.01 15.22
CA ASN A 289 15.25 -7.38 14.70
C ASN A 289 14.50 -8.38 15.59
N VAL A 290 13.23 -8.09 15.88
CA VAL A 290 12.40 -8.90 16.79
C VAL A 290 11.12 -9.37 16.11
N LEU A 291 10.85 -10.68 16.16
CA LEU A 291 9.58 -11.27 15.79
C LEU A 291 8.66 -11.32 17.01
N TYR A 292 7.49 -10.72 16.88
CA TYR A 292 6.38 -10.83 17.83
C TYR A 292 5.30 -11.73 17.27
N VAL A 293 4.78 -12.63 18.09
CA VAL A 293 3.74 -13.60 17.70
C VAL A 293 2.67 -13.64 18.76
N SER A 294 1.42 -13.58 18.34
CA SER A 294 0.26 -13.57 19.23
C SER A 294 -0.59 -14.81 19.05
N ASN A 295 -1.26 -15.24 20.12
CA ASN A 295 -2.13 -16.42 20.08
C ASN A 295 -3.58 -16.12 20.48
N TYR A 296 -4.42 -17.13 20.31
CA TYR A 296 -5.72 -17.21 20.94
C TYR A 296 -5.84 -18.47 21.78
N ASP A 297 -6.46 -18.32 22.96
CA ASP A 297 -6.84 -19.40 23.85
C ASP A 297 -7.91 -18.89 24.82
N SER A 298 -8.96 -19.68 24.99
CA SER A 298 -10.03 -19.41 25.96
C SER A 298 -9.57 -19.27 27.42
N SER A 299 -8.37 -19.79 27.75
CA SER A 299 -7.79 -19.80 29.09
C SER A 299 -6.90 -18.58 29.38
N GLY A 300 -6.65 -17.74 28.39
CA GLY A 300 -5.72 -16.61 28.47
C GLY A 300 -4.68 -16.65 27.35
N VAL A 301 -4.26 -15.48 26.90
CA VAL A 301 -3.39 -15.32 25.74
C VAL A 301 -1.97 -14.91 26.12
N SER A 302 -1.05 -15.18 25.21
CA SER A 302 0.37 -14.92 25.31
C SER A 302 0.85 -14.16 24.07
N LEU A 303 1.74 -13.20 24.31
CA LEU A 303 2.63 -12.66 23.30
C LEU A 303 3.94 -13.45 23.38
N PHE A 304 4.37 -14.02 22.27
CA PHE A 304 5.68 -14.63 22.11
C PHE A 304 6.61 -13.66 21.40
N ARG A 305 7.89 -13.73 21.75
CA ARG A 305 8.94 -12.85 21.24
C ARG A 305 10.17 -13.68 20.92
N CYS A 306 10.73 -13.48 19.73
CA CYS A 306 11.99 -14.07 19.31
C CYS A 306 12.90 -13.01 18.69
N LEU A 307 14.19 -13.05 19.02
CA LEU A 307 15.20 -12.22 18.36
C LEU A 307 15.58 -12.86 17.03
N LEU A 308 15.39 -12.18 15.90
CA LEU A 308 15.68 -12.73 14.57
C LEU A 308 17.16 -13.13 14.40
N SER A 309 18.06 -12.55 15.20
CA SER A 309 19.48 -12.95 15.24
C SER A 309 19.73 -14.37 15.75
N THR A 310 18.72 -15.04 16.33
CA THR A 310 18.79 -16.44 16.73
C THR A 310 18.11 -17.36 15.71
N ASP A 311 17.74 -16.85 14.53
CA ASP A 311 17.04 -17.55 13.44
C ASP A 311 15.62 -18.02 13.74
N CYS A 312 15.17 -17.86 15.00
CA CYS A 312 13.87 -18.27 15.52
C CYS A 312 13.51 -19.70 15.09
N ASP A 313 14.45 -20.62 15.20
CA ASP A 313 14.36 -21.95 14.60
C ASP A 313 14.18 -23.07 15.62
N VAL A 314 14.31 -22.75 16.91
CA VAL A 314 14.08 -23.67 18.01
C VAL A 314 13.28 -23.03 19.14
N SER A 315 12.63 -23.87 19.96
CA SER A 315 11.78 -23.39 21.06
C SER A 315 12.51 -22.57 22.12
N GLY A 316 13.83 -22.73 22.24
CA GLY A 316 14.66 -21.95 23.17
C GLY A 316 14.80 -20.47 22.81
N ASP A 317 14.49 -20.10 21.56
CA ASP A 317 14.61 -18.72 21.07
C ASP A 317 13.40 -17.87 21.43
N PHE A 318 12.27 -18.52 21.72
CA PHE A 318 11.01 -17.87 22.01
C PHE A 318 10.87 -17.60 23.51
N THR A 319 10.51 -16.37 23.84
CA THR A 319 10.17 -15.91 25.18
C THR A 319 8.70 -15.47 25.23
N THR A 320 8.14 -15.35 26.43
CA THR A 320 6.75 -14.88 26.64
C THR A 320 6.76 -13.61 27.47
N PRO A 321 6.98 -12.44 26.86
CA PRO A 321 7.06 -11.17 27.58
C PRO A 321 5.73 -10.75 28.22
N TYR A 322 4.60 -11.08 27.60
CA TYR A 322 3.29 -10.60 28.04
C TYR A 322 2.20 -11.66 27.96
N THR A 323 1.31 -11.66 28.94
CA THR A 323 0.10 -12.49 28.96
C THR A 323 -1.08 -11.64 29.41
N ALA A 324 -2.28 -11.97 28.93
CA ALA A 324 -3.51 -11.29 29.32
C ALA A 324 -4.65 -12.28 29.51
N SER A 325 -5.58 -11.96 30.41
CA SER A 325 -6.80 -12.73 30.65
C SER A 325 -7.91 -12.38 29.63
N THR A 326 -7.53 -12.24 28.36
CA THR A 326 -8.44 -12.13 27.22
C THR A 326 -8.46 -13.45 26.45
N TRP A 327 -9.32 -13.60 25.44
CA TRP A 327 -9.37 -14.84 24.66
C TRP A 327 -8.49 -14.81 23.41
N SER A 328 -8.18 -13.61 22.93
CA SER A 328 -7.40 -13.42 21.72
C SER A 328 -6.57 -12.14 21.80
N PHE A 329 -5.36 -12.21 21.24
CA PHE A 329 -4.67 -11.07 20.65
C PHE A 329 -4.88 -11.17 19.14
N ASP A 330 -5.93 -10.54 18.62
CA ASP A 330 -6.38 -10.72 17.24
C ASP A 330 -5.51 -10.00 16.21
N SER A 331 -4.84 -8.93 16.62
CA SER A 331 -4.02 -8.13 15.72
C SER A 331 -2.84 -7.48 16.42
N MET A 332 -1.77 -7.29 15.68
CA MET A 332 -0.60 -6.52 16.09
C MET A 332 -0.24 -5.52 15.01
N ALA A 333 0.25 -4.36 15.43
CA ALA A 333 0.85 -3.37 14.53
C ALA A 333 2.02 -2.70 15.24
N ILE A 334 3.07 -2.42 14.49
CA ILE A 334 4.24 -1.69 14.97
C ILE A 334 4.28 -0.34 14.26
N ASP A 335 4.39 0.71 15.05
CA ASP A 335 4.73 2.05 14.59
C ASP A 335 6.25 2.16 14.65
N GLN A 336 6.92 1.96 13.51
CA GLN A 336 8.38 1.99 13.43
C GLN A 336 8.90 3.41 13.65
N THR A 337 8.13 4.42 13.22
CA THR A 337 8.50 5.84 13.34
C THR A 337 8.55 6.28 14.81
N ASN A 338 7.55 5.90 15.60
CA ASN A 338 7.47 6.27 17.02
C ASN A 338 7.99 5.19 17.97
N GLY A 339 8.35 4.01 17.48
CA GLY A 339 8.87 2.91 18.29
C GLY A 339 7.84 2.33 19.25
N VAL A 340 6.64 2.00 18.75
CA VAL A 340 5.55 1.48 19.60
C VAL A 340 4.92 0.23 19.00
N LEU A 341 4.86 -0.85 19.78
CA LEU A 341 4.07 -2.04 19.49
C LEU A 341 2.66 -1.87 20.07
N TYR A 342 1.64 -2.13 19.25
CA TYR A 342 0.24 -2.18 19.65
C TYR A 342 -0.34 -3.58 19.51
N LEU A 343 -1.07 -4.04 20.52
CA LEU A 343 -1.77 -5.32 20.54
C LEU A 343 -3.28 -5.08 20.63
N GLY A 344 -4.02 -5.51 19.62
CA GLY A 344 -5.48 -5.58 19.63
C GLY A 344 -5.93 -6.88 20.26
N SER A 345 -6.80 -6.79 21.27
CA SER A 345 -7.27 -7.95 22.01
C SER A 345 -8.79 -7.93 22.17
N GLY A 346 -9.35 -9.10 22.51
CA GLY A 346 -10.77 -9.23 22.77
C GLY A 346 -11.16 -10.36 23.69
N ILE A 347 -12.26 -10.14 24.40
CA ILE A 347 -13.06 -11.11 25.12
C ILE A 347 -14.53 -10.68 25.00
N SER A 348 -15.48 -11.59 25.13
CA SER A 348 -16.91 -11.24 25.01
C SER A 348 -17.29 -10.04 25.87
N GLY A 349 -17.65 -8.92 25.21
CA GLY A 349 -18.05 -7.66 25.83
C GLY A 349 -16.92 -6.71 26.23
N SER A 350 -15.66 -6.98 25.93
CA SER A 350 -14.55 -6.05 26.19
C SER A 350 -13.36 -6.22 25.23
N GLY A 351 -12.93 -5.12 24.62
CA GLY A 351 -11.82 -5.05 23.69
C GLY A 351 -10.77 -4.11 24.22
N PHE A 352 -9.50 -4.53 24.18
CA PHE A 352 -8.40 -3.72 24.69
C PHE A 352 -7.34 -3.52 23.63
N ILE A 353 -6.76 -2.32 23.62
CA ILE A 353 -5.51 -2.05 22.93
C ILE A 353 -4.43 -1.93 23.99
N TYR A 354 -3.47 -2.85 23.97
CA TYR A 354 -2.25 -2.72 24.75
C TYR A 354 -1.19 -2.03 23.91
N ARG A 355 -0.30 -1.29 24.56
CA ARG A 355 0.87 -0.70 23.91
C ARG A 355 2.13 -0.98 24.71
N CYS A 356 3.25 -1.06 24.00
CA CYS A 356 4.56 -1.13 24.59
C CYS A 356 5.56 -0.32 23.75
N ASP A 357 6.50 0.34 24.41
CA ASP A 357 7.51 1.20 23.79
C ASP A 357 8.77 0.37 23.47
N ILE A 358 8.91 -0.02 22.20
CA ILE A 358 10.03 -0.87 21.74
C ILE A 358 11.35 -0.10 21.73
N SER A 359 11.33 1.24 21.79
CA SER A 359 12.54 2.05 21.75
C SER A 359 13.25 2.16 23.11
N THR A 360 12.50 1.94 24.20
CA THR A 360 13.00 2.12 25.57
C THR A 360 12.95 0.87 26.44
N THR A 361 12.03 -0.04 26.15
CA THR A 361 11.80 -1.22 26.99
C THR A 361 12.00 -2.54 26.25
N ASP A 362 12.19 -2.51 24.93
CA ASP A 362 12.29 -3.70 24.05
C ASP A 362 11.12 -4.69 24.14
N CYS A 363 10.05 -4.31 24.87
CA CYS A 363 8.85 -5.09 25.12
C CYS A 363 9.15 -6.52 25.56
N ASP A 364 10.14 -6.68 26.44
CA ASP A 364 10.69 -7.97 26.85
C ASP A 364 10.14 -8.46 28.20
N ALA A 365 9.39 -7.60 28.92
CA ALA A 365 8.81 -7.92 30.20
C ALA A 365 7.36 -7.44 30.34
N SER A 366 6.60 -8.13 31.19
CA SER A 366 5.18 -7.82 31.40
C SER A 366 4.90 -6.40 31.91
N GLY A 367 5.88 -5.78 32.58
CA GLY A 367 5.79 -4.41 33.11
C GLY A 367 5.86 -3.32 32.05
N ASP A 368 6.26 -3.66 30.82
CA ASP A 368 6.45 -2.70 29.73
C ASP A 368 5.14 -2.39 29.00
N PHE A 369 4.15 -3.26 29.17
CA PHE A 369 2.86 -3.17 28.52
C PHE A 369 1.88 -2.36 29.36
N THR A 370 1.16 -1.46 28.69
CA THR A 370 0.10 -0.65 29.29
C THR A 370 -1.16 -0.71 28.44
N THR A 371 -2.33 -0.61 29.07
CA THR A 371 -3.59 -0.47 28.34
C THR A 371 -3.70 0.94 27.78
N ALA A 372 -3.61 1.08 26.46
CA ALA A 372 -3.76 2.35 25.76
C ALA A 372 -5.24 2.75 25.63
N TYR A 373 -6.11 1.77 25.41
CA TYR A 373 -7.53 2.00 25.18
C TYR A 373 -8.37 0.78 25.60
N ASP A 374 -9.52 1.04 26.23
CA ASP A 374 -10.54 0.05 26.60
C ASP A 374 -11.86 0.41 25.88
N THR A 375 -12.49 -0.58 25.29
CA THR A 375 -13.65 -0.44 24.42
C THR A 375 -14.76 -1.40 24.89
N PRO A 376 -16.04 -0.98 24.84
CA PRO A 376 -17.17 -1.86 25.15
C PRO A 376 -17.44 -2.93 24.07
N GLU A 377 -16.74 -2.86 22.92
CA GLU A 377 -16.80 -3.85 21.85
C GLU A 377 -16.08 -5.14 22.24
N SER A 378 -16.36 -6.28 21.58
CA SER A 378 -15.82 -7.56 22.07
C SER A 378 -14.43 -7.86 21.54
N TYR A 379 -14.08 -7.41 20.32
CA TYR A 379 -12.80 -7.74 19.71
C TYR A 379 -12.23 -6.59 18.86
N ILE A 380 -10.92 -6.39 18.96
CA ILE A 380 -10.14 -5.53 18.06
C ILE A 380 -9.51 -6.40 16.97
N GLN A 381 -10.28 -6.68 15.91
CA GLN A 381 -9.90 -7.64 14.88
C GLN A 381 -8.71 -7.20 14.02
N SER A 382 -8.52 -5.90 13.85
CA SER A 382 -7.43 -5.36 13.05
C SER A 382 -7.03 -4.00 13.60
N ILE A 383 -5.72 -3.77 13.63
CA ILE A 383 -5.09 -2.49 13.87
C ILE A 383 -4.20 -2.21 12.67
N VAL A 384 -4.26 -0.99 12.15
CA VAL A 384 -3.40 -0.51 11.06
C VAL A 384 -2.91 0.88 11.45
N ILE A 385 -1.64 1.16 11.12
CA ILE A 385 -0.99 2.42 11.45
C ILE A 385 -0.68 3.15 10.15
N ASP A 386 -1.10 4.40 10.09
CA ASP A 386 -0.69 5.34 9.07
C ASP A 386 0.44 6.20 9.65
N GLU A 387 1.68 5.77 9.42
CA GLU A 387 2.87 6.43 9.94
C GLU A 387 3.06 7.84 9.35
N THR A 388 2.51 8.11 8.16
CA THR A 388 2.63 9.43 7.51
C THR A 388 1.81 10.48 8.25
N ASN A 389 0.64 10.09 8.74
CA ASN A 389 -0.28 11.00 9.42
C ASN A 389 -0.31 10.81 10.95
N ASP A 390 0.49 9.89 11.49
CA ASP A 390 0.54 9.55 12.92
C ASP A 390 -0.85 9.13 13.45
N VAL A 391 -1.54 8.26 12.70
CA VAL A 391 -2.90 7.80 13.02
C VAL A 391 -2.97 6.28 13.11
N LEU A 392 -3.53 5.80 14.22
CA LEU A 392 -3.91 4.41 14.39
C LEU A 392 -5.39 4.20 14.06
N TYR A 393 -5.65 3.30 13.11
CA TYR A 393 -6.98 2.83 12.76
C TYR A 393 -7.24 1.45 13.37
N ARG A 394 -8.49 1.18 13.69
CA ARG A 394 -8.92 -0.14 14.16
C ARG A 394 -10.26 -0.56 13.57
N ASN A 395 -10.39 -1.84 13.28
CA ASN A 395 -11.65 -2.47 12.92
C ASN A 395 -12.25 -3.20 14.14
N ARG A 396 -13.60 -3.27 14.19
CA ARG A 396 -14.39 -3.68 15.34
C ARG A 396 -15.27 -4.88 14.99
N TYR A 397 -15.47 -5.76 15.97
CA TYR A 397 -16.51 -6.79 15.96
C TYR A 397 -17.35 -6.77 17.25
#